data_AF-A0A6H9S2S1-F1
#
_entry.id   AF-A0A6H9S2S1-F1
#
_cell.length_a   1.000
_cell.length_b   1.000
_cell.length_c   1.000
_cell.angle_alpha   90.00
_cell.angle_beta   90.00
_cell.angle_gamma   90.00
#
_symmetry.space_group_name_H-M   'P 1'
#
loop_
_entity.id
_entity.type
_entity.pdbx_description
1 polymer ?
#
loop_
_entity_poly.entity_id
_entity_poly.type
_entity_poly.pdbx_seq_one_letter_code
_entity_poly.pdbx_strand_id
1 'polypeptide(L)'
;FVLACAAITQVTSMQGFNGLRLIQGMGLGFVIAVSYPAIQEVFCESTAVKVMALLGNLALLSPLLGPLAGGMLLQWLSWRELFMLLTGLGMLSWLALWWFMPRNSDATRLPDNTPTTQPLDMRSLVRRYGALLGHVGFMSASVALGLMSLPLIAWIGLSPLLLIQGQGLSPLLYGIW
;
A
#
# COMPACT_ATOMS: atom_id res chain seq x y z
N PHE A 1 10.11 0.74 1.44
CA PHE A 1 9.43 2.04 1.63
C PHE A 1 10.29 3.03 2.40
N VAL A 2 10.56 2.83 3.70
CA VAL A 2 11.31 3.77 4.58
C VAL A 2 12.62 4.25 3.96
N LEU A 3 13.51 3.35 3.57
CA LEU A 3 14.80 3.71 2.96
C LEU A 3 14.65 4.52 1.66
N ALA A 4 13.66 4.17 0.84
CA ALA A 4 13.38 4.89 -0.40
C ALA A 4 12.76 6.28 -0.14
N CYS A 5 11.98 6.45 0.92
CA CYS A 5 11.49 7.76 1.38
C CYS A 5 12.63 8.63 1.95
N ALA A 6 13.59 8.05 2.67
CA ALA A 6 14.77 8.78 3.11
C ALA A 6 15.63 9.23 1.92
N ALA A 7 15.91 8.31 0.99
CA ALA A 7 16.76 8.57 -0.17
C ALA A 7 16.18 9.64 -1.13
N ILE A 8 14.85 9.71 -1.28
CA ILE A 8 14.21 10.63 -2.24
C ILE A 8 14.43 12.10 -1.90
N THR A 9 14.72 12.41 -0.63
CA THR A 9 14.99 13.78 -0.16
C THR A 9 16.27 14.36 -0.78
N GLN A 10 17.23 13.49 -1.13
CA GLN A 10 18.53 13.87 -1.68
C GLN A 10 18.54 13.90 -3.22
N VAL A 11 17.43 13.54 -3.85
CA VAL A 11 17.36 13.48 -5.31
C VAL A 11 17.23 14.89 -5.90
N THR A 12 18.01 15.12 -6.96
CA THR A 12 18.00 16.35 -7.76
C THR A 12 17.48 16.13 -9.19
N SER A 13 17.33 14.87 -9.63
CA SER A 13 16.85 14.51 -10.98
C SER A 13 15.42 13.94 -10.97
N MET A 14 14.61 14.30 -11.97
CA MET A 14 13.24 13.79 -12.11
C MET A 14 13.19 12.27 -12.32
N GLN A 15 14.15 11.72 -13.07
CA GLN A 15 14.26 10.27 -13.31
C GLN A 15 14.55 9.51 -12.02
N GLY A 16 15.46 10.02 -11.18
CA GLY A 16 15.75 9.45 -9.86
C GLY A 16 14.53 9.51 -8.94
N PHE A 17 13.76 10.61 -9.00
CA PHE A 17 12.55 10.77 -8.20
C PHE A 17 11.51 9.71 -8.58
N ASN A 18 11.25 9.53 -9.88
CA ASN A 18 10.31 8.52 -10.38
C ASN A 18 10.79 7.09 -10.10
N GLY A 19 12.10 6.81 -10.22
CA GLY A 19 12.66 5.51 -9.88
C GLY A 19 12.45 5.14 -8.42
N LEU A 20 12.70 6.09 -7.50
CA LEU A 20 12.43 5.87 -6.07
C LEU A 20 10.93 5.77 -5.75
N ARG A 21 10.06 6.53 -6.45
CA ARG A 21 8.60 6.38 -6.34
C ARG A 21 8.14 4.98 -6.73
N LEU A 22 8.72 4.39 -7.78
CA LEU A 22 8.44 3.01 -8.18
C LEU A 22 8.82 2.03 -7.07
N ILE A 23 10.02 2.17 -6.48
CA ILE A 23 10.47 1.32 -5.36
C ILE A 23 9.57 1.49 -4.13
N GLN A 24 9.12 2.71 -3.84
CA GLN A 24 8.14 2.97 -2.76
C GLN A 24 6.82 2.24 -3.04
N GLY A 25 6.32 2.32 -4.28
CA GLY A 25 5.08 1.66 -4.72
C GLY A 25 5.13 0.14 -4.64
N MET A 26 6.27 -0.50 -4.93
CA MET A 26 6.43 -1.95 -4.75
C MET A 26 6.15 -2.41 -3.31
N GLY A 27 6.42 -1.54 -2.32
CA GLY A 27 6.12 -1.81 -0.92
C GLY A 27 4.62 -2.01 -0.63
N LEU A 28 3.73 -1.37 -1.41
CA LEU A 28 2.28 -1.50 -1.24
C LEU A 28 1.80 -2.93 -1.49
N GLY A 29 2.41 -3.65 -2.45
CA GLY A 29 2.06 -5.04 -2.74
C GLY A 29 2.30 -5.96 -1.54
N PHE A 30 3.37 -5.74 -0.78
CA PHE A 30 3.67 -6.52 0.42
C PHE A 30 2.65 -6.29 1.54
N VAL A 31 2.08 -5.08 1.65
CA VAL A 31 1.07 -4.79 2.67
C VAL A 31 -0.12 -5.72 2.52
N ILE A 32 -0.66 -5.90 1.31
CA ILE A 32 -1.81 -6.77 1.10
C ILE A 32 -1.40 -8.24 1.17
N ALA A 33 -0.32 -8.62 0.46
CA ALA A 33 0.08 -10.01 0.30
C ALA A 33 0.54 -10.67 1.61
N VAL A 34 1.12 -9.91 2.55
CA VAL A 34 1.64 -10.45 3.81
C VAL A 34 0.70 -10.17 4.98
N SER A 35 0.09 -8.99 5.06
CA SER A 35 -0.70 -8.61 6.25
C SER A 35 -2.00 -9.42 6.37
N TYR A 36 -2.69 -9.70 5.25
CA TYR A 36 -3.96 -10.42 5.29
C TYR A 36 -3.78 -11.85 5.83
N PRO A 37 -2.85 -12.67 5.31
CA PRO A 37 -2.55 -13.98 5.90
C PRO A 37 -2.09 -13.89 7.35
N ALA A 38 -1.19 -12.96 7.69
CA ALA A 38 -0.71 -12.79 9.06
C ALA A 38 -1.85 -12.47 10.05
N ILE A 39 -2.84 -11.67 9.64
CA ILE A 39 -4.04 -11.40 10.45
C ILE A 39 -4.89 -12.66 10.62
N GLN A 40 -5.05 -13.47 9.58
CA GLN A 40 -5.81 -14.73 9.65
C GLN A 40 -5.13 -15.78 10.53
N GLU A 41 -3.80 -15.78 10.59
CA GLU A 41 -3.03 -16.70 11.43
C GLU A 41 -3.07 -16.31 12.91
N VAL A 42 -3.11 -15.01 13.23
CA VAL A 42 -3.01 -14.50 14.61
C VAL A 42 -4.38 -14.38 15.28
N PHE A 43 -5.44 -14.05 14.53
CA PHE A 43 -6.76 -13.76 15.10
C PHE A 43 -7.78 -14.85 14.79
N CYS A 44 -8.72 -15.07 15.72
CA CYS A 44 -9.92 -15.85 15.45
C CYS A 44 -10.72 -15.22 14.29
N GLU A 45 -11.42 -16.03 13.51
CA GLU A 45 -12.13 -15.63 12.28
C GLU A 45 -12.98 -14.35 12.46
N SER A 46 -13.77 -14.27 13.53
CA SER A 46 -14.63 -13.12 13.81
C SER A 46 -13.86 -11.83 14.09
N THR A 47 -12.68 -11.91 14.69
CA THR A 47 -11.79 -10.76 14.93
C THR A 47 -11.02 -10.41 13.66
N ALA A 48 -10.53 -11.41 12.91
CA ALA A 48 -9.84 -11.20 11.65
C ALA A 48 -10.70 -10.42 10.65
N VAL A 49 -11.99 -10.78 10.52
CA VAL A 49 -12.94 -10.04 9.66
C VAL A 49 -13.09 -8.58 10.09
N LYS A 50 -13.18 -8.30 11.40
CA LYS A 50 -13.26 -6.91 11.92
C LYS A 50 -12.00 -6.11 11.62
N VAL A 51 -10.83 -6.70 11.79
CA VAL A 51 -9.54 -6.05 11.49
C VAL A 51 -9.41 -5.78 9.99
N MET A 52 -9.77 -6.74 9.14
CA MET A 52 -9.78 -6.53 7.69
C MET A 52 -10.77 -5.47 7.24
N ALA A 53 -11.96 -5.40 7.86
CA ALA A 53 -12.93 -4.35 7.59
C ALA A 53 -12.39 -2.95 7.98
N LEU A 54 -11.67 -2.86 9.11
CA LEU A 54 -10.99 -1.63 9.51
C LEU A 54 -9.93 -1.21 8.48
N LEU A 55 -9.10 -2.14 8.00
CA LEU A 55 -8.13 -1.87 6.94
C LEU A 55 -8.80 -1.40 5.64
N GLY A 56 -9.93 -2.03 5.27
CA GLY A 56 -10.73 -1.61 4.13
C GLY A 56 -11.27 -0.19 4.27
N ASN A 57 -11.79 0.17 5.45
CA ASN A 57 -12.27 1.52 5.72
C ASN A 57 -11.13 2.57 5.64
N LEU A 58 -9.94 2.24 6.17
CA LEU A 58 -8.77 3.12 6.05
C LEU A 58 -8.36 3.30 4.58
N ALA A 59 -8.38 2.23 3.78
CA ALA A 59 -8.08 2.31 2.36
C ALA A 59 -9.12 3.17 1.60
N LEU A 60 -10.39 3.09 1.98
CA LEU A 60 -11.46 3.89 1.39
C LEU A 60 -11.36 5.39 1.74
N LEU A 61 -10.92 5.71 2.97
CA LEU A 61 -10.75 7.09 3.43
C LEU A 61 -9.45 7.73 2.93
N SER A 62 -8.44 6.92 2.59
CA SER A 62 -7.13 7.41 2.18
C SER A 62 -7.17 8.39 0.98
N PRO A 63 -7.92 8.15 -0.11
CA PRO A 63 -8.05 9.10 -1.22
C PRO A 63 -8.65 10.45 -0.83
N LEU A 64 -9.47 10.50 0.21
CA LEU A 64 -10.07 11.74 0.72
C LEU A 64 -9.08 12.48 1.62
N LEU A 65 -8.48 11.76 2.58
CA LEU A 65 -7.56 12.35 3.55
C LEU A 65 -6.22 12.76 2.92
N GLY A 66 -5.78 12.05 1.87
CA GLY A 66 -4.50 12.27 1.21
C GLY A 66 -4.33 13.67 0.61
N PRO A 67 -5.18 14.11 -0.34
CA PRO A 67 -5.12 15.44 -0.94
C PRO A 67 -5.34 16.56 0.08
N LEU A 68 -6.28 16.38 1.00
CA LEU A 68 -6.59 17.38 2.03
C LEU A 68 -5.41 17.57 3.00
N ALA A 69 -4.89 16.48 3.58
CA ALA A 69 -3.75 16.56 4.49
C ALA A 69 -2.47 16.97 3.75
N GLY A 70 -2.21 16.41 2.56
CA GLY A 70 -1.03 16.71 1.76
C GLY A 70 -1.00 18.16 1.28
N GLY A 71 -2.12 18.67 0.76
CA GLY A 71 -2.25 20.06 0.32
C GLY A 71 -2.13 21.05 1.47
N MET A 72 -2.67 20.72 2.65
CA MET A 72 -2.51 21.55 3.85
C MET A 72 -1.07 21.55 4.36
N LEU A 73 -0.44 20.37 4.49
CA LEU A 73 0.93 20.25 4.98
C LEU A 73 1.92 20.96 4.06
N LEU A 74 1.72 20.93 2.73
CA LEU A 74 2.57 21.64 1.77
C LEU A 74 2.56 23.17 1.91
N GLN A 75 1.63 23.75 2.68
CA GLN A 75 1.66 25.19 2.99
C GLN A 75 2.75 25.55 4.01
N TRP A 76 3.13 24.59 4.85
CA TRP A 76 4.08 24.79 5.97
C TRP A 76 5.36 24.00 5.78
N LEU A 77 5.28 22.85 5.11
CA LEU A 77 6.36 21.91 4.88
C LEU A 77 6.70 21.85 3.39
N SER A 78 7.98 21.72 3.10
CA SER A 78 8.46 21.32 1.79
C SER A 78 8.12 19.85 1.50
N TRP A 79 8.09 19.48 0.22
CA TRP A 79 7.90 18.08 -0.19
C TRP A 79 8.97 17.14 0.40
N ARG A 80 10.18 17.64 0.67
CA ARG A 80 11.26 16.87 1.30
C ARG A 80 10.92 16.53 2.75
N GLU A 81 10.41 17.49 3.50
CA GLU A 81 9.96 17.30 4.88
C GLU A 81 8.79 16.34 4.98
N LEU A 82 7.88 16.34 4.01
CA LEU A 82 6.83 15.33 3.92
C LEU A 82 7.39 13.90 3.78
N PHE A 83 8.41 13.69 2.95
CA PHE A 83 9.04 12.37 2.87
C PHE A 83 9.81 11.99 4.13
N MET A 84 10.41 12.96 4.83
CA MET A 84 11.02 12.70 6.14
C MET A 84 9.97 12.29 7.17
N LEU A 85 8.80 12.92 7.17
CA LEU A 85 7.66 12.53 8.01
C LEU A 85 7.19 11.10 7.69
N LEU A 86 7.04 10.77 6.40
CA LEU A 86 6.69 9.41 5.96
C LEU A 86 7.75 8.37 6.34
N THR A 87 9.04 8.77 6.33
CA THR A 87 10.15 7.93 6.79
C THR A 87 10.01 7.65 8.28
N GLY A 88 9.73 8.68 9.10
CA GLY A 88 9.49 8.54 10.53
C GLY A 88 8.29 7.63 10.85
N LEU A 89 7.15 7.85 10.20
CA LEU A 89 5.95 7.01 10.36
C LEU A 89 6.22 5.56 9.93
N GLY A 90 6.88 5.35 8.80
CA GLY A 90 7.22 4.01 8.33
C GLY A 90 8.21 3.30 9.26
N MET A 91 9.17 4.02 9.83
CA MET A 91 10.12 3.48 10.81
C MET A 91 9.40 3.12 12.12
N LEU A 92 8.50 3.97 12.60
CA LEU A 92 7.67 3.70 13.77
C LEU A 92 6.81 2.45 13.57
N SER A 93 6.14 2.31 12.42
CA SER A 93 5.36 1.13 12.08
C SER A 93 6.23 -0.13 12.00
N TRP A 94 7.44 -0.03 11.43
CA TRP A 94 8.38 -1.15 11.39
C TRP A 94 8.84 -1.57 12.79
N LEU A 95 9.19 -0.62 13.66
CA LEU A 95 9.57 -0.89 15.05
C LEU A 95 8.40 -1.48 15.85
N ALA A 96 7.19 -0.96 15.65
CA ALA A 96 5.98 -1.48 16.29
C ALA A 96 5.73 -2.93 15.87
N LEU A 97 5.81 -3.24 14.57
CA LEU A 97 5.72 -4.62 14.10
C LEU A 97 6.84 -5.49 14.68
N TRP A 98 8.08 -5.00 14.71
CA TRP A 98 9.19 -5.76 15.28
C TRP A 98 8.99 -6.15 16.75
N TRP A 99 8.36 -5.27 17.54
CA TRP A 99 8.18 -5.47 18.98
C TRP A 99 6.87 -6.18 19.34
N PHE A 100 5.77 -5.86 18.64
CA PHE A 100 4.43 -6.33 18.99
C PHE A 100 3.93 -7.48 18.13
N MET A 101 4.53 -7.73 16.95
CA MET A 101 4.12 -8.87 16.13
C MET A 101 4.48 -10.14 16.88
N PRO A 102 3.49 -11.01 17.20
CA PRO A 102 3.77 -12.27 17.87
C PRO A 102 4.68 -13.09 16.95
N ARG A 103 5.94 -13.27 17.36
CA ARG A 103 6.86 -14.25 16.76
C ARG A 103 6.30 -15.61 17.11
N ASN A 104 5.38 -16.12 16.28
CA ASN A 104 5.02 -17.53 16.10
C ASN A 104 5.78 -18.49 17.04
N SER A 105 5.42 -18.46 18.32
CA SER A 105 5.97 -19.30 19.39
C SER A 105 4.99 -20.39 19.79
N ASP A 106 3.79 -20.38 19.21
CA ASP A 106 2.78 -21.43 19.42
C ASP A 106 2.61 -22.24 18.13
N ALA A 107 3.68 -22.95 17.75
CA ALA A 107 3.58 -24.14 16.89
C ALA A 107 2.75 -25.28 17.52
N THR A 108 2.12 -25.03 18.68
CA THR A 108 1.36 -25.97 19.50
C THR A 108 -0.17 -25.90 19.30
N ARG A 109 -0.69 -25.09 18.37
CA ARG A 109 -2.15 -25.02 18.08
C ARG A 109 -2.63 -25.77 16.84
N LEU A 110 -1.76 -26.47 16.12
CA LEU A 110 -2.16 -27.39 15.05
C LEU A 110 -1.92 -28.84 15.50
N PRO A 111 -2.96 -29.69 15.60
CA PRO A 111 -2.76 -31.13 15.63
C PRO A 111 -2.15 -31.54 14.28
N ASP A 112 -1.01 -32.24 14.34
CA ASP A 112 -0.36 -32.99 13.25
C ASP A 112 0.10 -32.31 11.95
N ASN A 113 -0.03 -30.99 11.79
CA ASN A 113 0.56 -30.30 10.64
C ASN A 113 1.78 -29.49 11.05
N THR A 114 2.91 -30.18 11.25
CA THR A 114 4.24 -29.54 11.27
C THR A 114 4.33 -28.54 10.12
N PRO A 115 4.62 -27.25 10.36
CA PRO A 115 4.87 -26.29 9.30
C PRO A 115 6.20 -26.67 8.65
N THR A 116 6.13 -27.62 7.72
CA THR A 116 7.22 -27.90 6.81
C THR A 116 7.42 -26.61 6.03
N THR A 117 8.55 -25.95 6.23
CA THR A 117 9.05 -24.93 5.31
C THR A 117 9.21 -25.63 3.96
N GLN A 118 8.14 -25.65 3.18
CA GLN A 118 8.19 -26.25 1.86
C GLN A 118 9.14 -25.38 1.04
N PRO A 119 10.16 -25.98 0.39
CA PRO A 119 11.05 -25.22 -0.45
C PRO A 119 10.22 -24.51 -1.53
N LEU A 120 10.61 -23.28 -1.85
CA LEU A 120 9.94 -22.50 -2.88
C LEU A 120 10.05 -23.22 -4.22
N ASP A 121 9.01 -23.98 -4.59
CA ASP A 121 8.91 -24.61 -5.90
C ASP A 121 8.45 -23.57 -6.92
N MET A 122 9.43 -22.84 -7.45
CA MET A 122 9.25 -21.80 -8.46
C MET A 122 8.50 -22.31 -9.69
N ARG A 123 8.71 -23.57 -10.08
CA ARG A 123 8.04 -24.18 -11.23
C ARG A 123 6.56 -24.37 -10.95
N SER A 124 6.20 -24.80 -9.75
CA SER A 124 4.79 -24.89 -9.35
C SER A 124 4.10 -23.54 -9.24
N LEU A 125 4.81 -22.50 -8.76
CA LEU A 125 4.28 -21.13 -8.68
C LEU A 125 3.96 -20.60 -10.08
N VAL A 126 4.93 -20.65 -11.00
CA VAL A 126 4.74 -20.21 -12.39
C VAL A 126 3.60 -20.98 -13.06
N ARG A 127 3.50 -22.31 -12.84
CA ARG A 127 2.39 -23.11 -13.37
C ARG A 127 1.03 -22.68 -12.83
N ARG A 128 0.92 -22.39 -11.53
CA ARG A 128 -0.33 -21.92 -10.90
C ARG A 128 -0.74 -20.55 -11.41
N TYR A 129 0.20 -19.59 -11.47
CA TYR A 129 -0.06 -18.27 -12.06
C TYR A 129 -0.45 -18.37 -13.54
N GLY A 130 0.24 -19.21 -14.32
CA GLY A 130 -0.11 -19.45 -15.72
C GLY A 130 -1.52 -20.02 -15.90
N ALA A 131 -1.93 -20.97 -15.05
CA ALA A 131 -3.29 -21.51 -15.06
C ALA A 131 -4.35 -20.45 -14.70
N LEU A 132 -4.08 -19.59 -13.71
CA LEU A 132 -4.94 -18.46 -13.35
C LEU A 132 -5.10 -17.47 -14.49
N LEU A 133 -4.00 -17.12 -15.17
CA LEU A 133 -4.02 -16.23 -16.34
C LEU A 133 -4.79 -16.83 -17.53
N GLY A 134 -4.86 -18.16 -17.63
CA GLY A 134 -5.68 -18.86 -18.63
C GLY A 134 -7.17 -18.90 -18.30
N HIS A 135 -7.57 -18.58 -17.07
CA HIS A 135 -8.96 -18.68 -16.63
C HIS A 135 -9.73 -17.40 -16.96
N VAL A 136 -10.59 -17.44 -17.98
CA VAL A 136 -11.31 -16.27 -18.50
C VAL A 136 -12.15 -15.56 -17.43
N GLY A 137 -12.83 -16.30 -16.55
CA GLY A 137 -13.62 -15.71 -15.47
C GLY A 137 -12.79 -14.97 -14.42
N PHE A 138 -11.55 -15.43 -14.17
CA PHE A 138 -10.64 -14.77 -13.24
C PHE A 138 -10.04 -13.52 -13.89
N MET A 139 -9.63 -13.64 -15.16
CA MET A 139 -9.08 -12.52 -15.92
C MET A 139 -10.11 -11.43 -16.18
N SER A 140 -11.34 -11.78 -16.54
CA SER A 140 -12.41 -10.81 -16.76
C SER A 140 -12.73 -10.04 -15.48
N ALA A 141 -12.84 -10.73 -14.35
CA ALA A 141 -13.04 -10.09 -13.05
C ALA A 141 -11.86 -9.18 -12.67
N SER A 142 -10.62 -9.65 -12.85
CA SER A 142 -9.41 -8.88 -12.54
C SER A 142 -9.28 -7.62 -13.40
N VAL A 143 -9.55 -7.74 -14.70
CA VAL A 143 -9.56 -6.60 -15.64
C VAL A 143 -10.70 -5.65 -15.33
N ALA A 144 -11.91 -6.16 -15.05
CA ALA A 144 -13.05 -5.32 -14.68
C ALA A 144 -12.76 -4.50 -13.41
N LEU A 145 -12.21 -5.12 -12.36
CA LEU A 145 -11.80 -4.41 -11.14
C LEU A 145 -10.74 -3.33 -11.42
N GLY A 146 -9.74 -3.65 -12.25
CA GLY A 146 -8.74 -2.68 -12.68
C GLY A 146 -9.37 -1.49 -13.42
N LEU A 147 -10.20 -1.76 -14.43
CA LEU A 147 -10.87 -0.74 -15.23
C LEU A 147 -11.80 0.14 -14.38
N MET A 148 -12.54 -0.44 -13.43
CA MET A 148 -13.40 0.32 -12.52
C MET A 148 -12.62 1.28 -11.63
N SER A 149 -11.38 0.95 -11.27
CA SER A 149 -10.51 1.83 -10.46
C SER A 149 -9.82 2.95 -11.24
N LEU A 150 -9.70 2.82 -12.57
CA LEU A 150 -8.96 3.77 -13.41
C LEU A 150 -9.47 5.22 -13.32
N PRO A 151 -10.78 5.51 -13.39
CA PRO A 151 -11.26 6.89 -13.31
C PRO A 151 -10.88 7.57 -12.00
N LEU A 152 -10.98 6.85 -10.89
CA LEU A 152 -10.62 7.37 -9.56
C LEU A 152 -9.11 7.65 -9.48
N ILE A 153 -8.27 6.71 -9.94
CA ILE A 153 -6.81 6.90 -9.94
C ILE A 153 -6.40 8.05 -10.86
N ALA A 154 -7.03 8.16 -12.04
CA ALA A 154 -6.79 9.25 -12.98
C ALA A 154 -7.18 10.60 -12.36
N TRP A 155 -8.31 10.68 -11.65
CA TRP A 155 -8.71 11.88 -10.92
C TRP A 155 -7.70 12.25 -9.84
N ILE A 156 -7.25 11.31 -9.00
CA ILE A 156 -6.24 11.58 -7.96
C ILE A 156 -4.94 12.11 -8.57
N GLY A 157 -4.50 11.55 -9.70
CA GLY A 157 -3.26 11.97 -10.35
C GLY A 157 -3.34 13.29 -11.11
N LEU A 158 -4.47 13.56 -11.78
CA LEU A 158 -4.63 14.72 -12.67
C LEU A 158 -5.32 15.91 -12.02
N SER A 159 -6.06 15.72 -10.93
CA SER A 159 -6.82 16.79 -10.28
C SER A 159 -5.98 18.01 -9.87
N PRO A 160 -4.73 17.90 -9.34
CA PRO A 160 -3.93 19.10 -9.06
C PRO A 160 -3.60 19.88 -10.33
N LEU A 161 -3.31 19.20 -11.43
CA LEU A 161 -3.00 19.84 -12.71
C LEU A 161 -4.24 20.56 -13.28
N LEU A 162 -5.39 19.89 -13.26
CA LEU A 162 -6.65 20.44 -13.78
C LEU A 162 -7.16 21.62 -12.95
N LEU A 163 -7.15 21.48 -11.62
CA LEU A 163 -7.77 22.45 -10.71
C LEU A 163 -6.83 23.60 -10.35
N ILE A 164 -5.55 23.33 -10.07
CA ILE A 164 -4.60 24.38 -9.67
C ILE A 164 -4.01 25.06 -10.90
N GLN A 165 -3.47 24.31 -11.87
CA GLN A 165 -2.87 24.92 -13.07
C GLN A 165 -3.90 25.32 -14.11
N GLY A 166 -4.93 24.50 -14.33
CA GLY A 166 -5.96 24.76 -15.33
C GLY A 166 -6.99 25.82 -14.90
N GLN A 167 -7.45 25.78 -13.64
CA GLN A 167 -8.47 26.69 -13.13
C GLN A 167 -7.96 27.76 -12.15
N GLY A 168 -6.66 27.74 -11.80
CA GLY A 168 -6.07 28.74 -10.91
C GLY A 168 -6.53 28.66 -9.46
N LEU A 169 -7.08 27.51 -9.02
CA LEU A 169 -7.57 27.33 -7.66
C LEU A 169 -6.40 27.31 -6.67
N SER A 170 -6.64 27.85 -5.47
CA SER A 170 -5.65 27.78 -4.39
C SER A 170 -5.51 26.33 -3.88
N PRO A 171 -4.32 25.93 -3.37
CA PRO A 171 -4.12 24.59 -2.81
C PRO A 171 -5.09 24.23 -1.67
N LEU A 172 -5.57 25.23 -0.92
CA LEU A 172 -6.56 25.02 0.14
C LEU A 172 -7.94 24.70 -0.45
N LEU A 173 -8.34 25.42 -1.49
CA LEU A 173 -9.63 25.20 -2.14
C LEU A 173 -9.63 23.85 -2.88
N TYR A 174 -8.51 23.48 -3.50
CA TYR A 174 -8.31 22.15 -4.10
C TYR A 174 -8.58 21.01 -3.11
N GLY A 175 -8.15 21.11 -1.86
CA GLY A 175 -8.34 20.05 -0.86
C GLY A 175 -9.80 19.80 -0.46
N ILE A 176 -10.73 20.68 -0.84
CA ILE A 176 -12.17 20.59 -0.51
C ILE A 176 -12.98 19.95 -1.66
N TRP A 177 -12.43 19.92 -2.88
CA TRP A 177 -13.07 19.36 -4.09
C TRP A 177 -12.65 17.92 -4.35
#